data_AF-A0A9E0RWH7-F1
#
_entry.id   AF-A0A9E0RWH7-F1
#
_cell.length_a   1.000
_cell.length_b   1.000
_cell.length_c   1.000
_cell.angle_alpha   90.00
_cell.angle_beta   90.00
_cell.angle_gamma   90.00
#
_symmetry.space_group_name_H-M   'P 1'
#
loop_
_entity.id
_entity.type
_entity.pdbx_description
1 polymer ?
#
loop_
_entity_poly.entity_id
_entity_poly.type
_entity_poly.pdbx_seq_one_letter_code
_entity_poly.pdbx_strand_id
1 'polypeptide(L)'
;IEPAYLDARRVQPGLKVSAYLAGDKLTAFSMEAEPGRRLLAKRREDGSFRGFALDSRLTPMPQVLSGTIETSLYNEARKLGAGDQQVVDFAQVFAYDVDFQREVHPGDKFELVFDVLRDERGNVIKRGDLIYAALDGRAITKSFYRFTTPDEDVTDYFQANGESATKFLMKTPINGARLSSSFGRRRHPISGYTRLHKGTDFAAPTGTPVYAAGHGTIERASRYGGYGNYVRIRHAKGYKTAYAHLSRYGRGIKSGRRVRQGDIIGYVGSTGASTGPHLHYEVYVNGKPVNAMRLKLPTGRKLAMAPEVFDVFRLRRDEIDAMRAAAGIDLAPAELVVAEAPPPAP
;
A
#
# COMPACT_ATOMS: atom_id res chain seq x y z
N ILE A 1 -32.42 19.49 11.66
CA ILE A 1 -31.22 20.07 11.00
C ILE A 1 -31.51 19.96 9.52
N GLU A 2 -31.59 21.07 8.78
CA GLU A 2 -31.81 20.97 7.33
C GLU A 2 -30.70 20.11 6.69
N PRO A 3 -31.02 19.28 5.67
CA PRO A 3 -30.03 18.46 4.96
C PRO A 3 -28.85 19.26 4.39
N ALA A 4 -29.00 20.59 4.26
CA ALA A 4 -27.98 21.49 3.77
C ALA A 4 -26.76 21.66 4.70
N TYR A 5 -26.87 21.33 5.99
CA TYR A 5 -25.79 21.60 6.96
C TYR A 5 -24.98 20.36 7.34
N LEU A 6 -25.62 19.21 7.52
CA LEU A 6 -24.95 17.97 7.93
C LEU A 6 -25.68 16.77 7.32
N ASP A 7 -24.99 16.00 6.48
CA ASP A 7 -25.50 14.69 6.04
C ASP A 7 -25.33 13.69 7.19
N ALA A 8 -26.44 13.29 7.82
CA ALA A 8 -26.42 12.34 8.93
C ALA A 8 -25.74 11.00 8.58
N ARG A 9 -25.67 10.64 7.28
CA ARG A 9 -24.99 9.44 6.78
C ARG A 9 -23.47 9.57 6.77
N ARG A 10 -22.95 10.80 6.84
CA ARG A 10 -21.50 11.10 6.85
C ARG A 10 -20.95 11.30 8.26
N VAL A 11 -21.80 11.30 9.28
CA VAL A 11 -21.39 11.39 10.68
C VAL A 11 -20.66 10.12 11.08
N GLN A 12 -19.41 10.26 11.54
CA GLN A 12 -18.60 9.14 11.99
C GLN A 12 -18.45 9.13 13.52
N PRO A 13 -18.27 7.94 14.14
CA PRO A 13 -17.89 7.83 15.54
C PRO A 13 -16.64 8.66 15.85
N GLY A 14 -16.65 9.36 16.99
CA GLY A 14 -15.56 10.26 17.39
C GLY A 14 -15.77 11.73 17.04
N LEU A 15 -16.88 12.08 16.39
CA LEU A 15 -17.28 13.48 16.17
C LEU A 15 -17.40 14.21 17.51
N LYS A 16 -16.54 15.22 17.72
CA LYS A 16 -16.58 16.05 18.92
C LYS A 16 -17.56 17.20 18.73
N VAL A 17 -18.48 17.34 19.67
CA VAL A 17 -19.43 18.46 19.74
C VAL A 17 -19.10 19.28 20.99
N SER A 18 -18.97 20.59 20.82
CA SER A 18 -18.79 21.53 21.92
C SER A 18 -20.13 22.21 22.22
N ALA A 19 -20.58 22.14 23.47
CA ALA A 19 -21.77 22.84 23.94
C ALA A 19 -21.36 24.06 24.77
N TYR A 20 -22.08 25.17 24.60
CA TYR A 20 -21.88 26.42 25.33
C TYR A 20 -23.12 26.70 26.16
N LEU A 21 -22.93 26.85 27.47
CA LEU A 21 -24.00 27.02 28.45
C LEU A 21 -23.88 28.40 29.12
N ALA A 22 -25.01 29.01 29.46
CA ALA A 22 -25.09 30.13 30.39
C ALA A 22 -26.02 29.74 31.54
N GLY A 23 -25.45 29.40 32.70
CA GLY A 23 -26.15 28.63 33.72
C GLY A 23 -26.59 27.27 33.17
N ASP A 24 -27.85 26.91 33.37
CA ASP A 24 -28.41 25.64 32.89
C ASP A 24 -28.95 25.70 31.45
N LYS A 25 -28.77 26.85 30.78
CA LYS A 25 -29.35 27.10 29.46
C LYS A 25 -28.31 26.94 28.36
N LEU A 26 -28.57 26.02 27.43
CA LEU A 26 -27.75 25.85 26.21
C LEU A 26 -27.90 27.09 25.32
N THR A 27 -26.81 27.83 25.12
CA THR A 27 -26.79 29.05 24.32
C THR A 27 -26.27 28.81 22.91
N ALA A 28 -25.37 27.83 22.73
CA ALA A 28 -24.91 27.40 21.42
C ALA A 28 -24.34 25.97 21.47
N PHE A 29 -24.22 25.34 20.31
CA PHE A 29 -23.33 24.19 20.14
C PHE A 29 -22.58 24.29 18.81
N SER A 30 -21.36 23.77 18.77
CA SER A 30 -20.54 23.72 17.56
C SER A 30 -19.96 22.33 17.34
N MET A 31 -19.71 22.00 16.08
CA MET A 31 -19.05 20.76 15.69
C MET A 31 -18.25 20.98 14.41
N GLU A 32 -17.16 20.26 14.24
CA GLU A 32 -16.42 20.23 12.98
C GLU A 32 -16.99 19.10 12.12
N ALA A 33 -17.78 19.46 11.11
CA ALA A 33 -18.50 18.48 10.29
C ALA A 33 -17.58 17.82 9.26
N GLU A 34 -16.68 18.61 8.68
CA GLU A 34 -15.62 18.19 7.78
C GLU A 34 -14.36 19.01 8.11
N PRO A 35 -13.14 18.56 7.74
CA PRO A 35 -11.92 19.32 8.00
C PRO A 35 -12.05 20.75 7.44
N GLY A 36 -11.97 21.75 8.31
CA GLY A 36 -12.11 23.17 7.95
C GLY A 36 -13.55 23.67 7.79
N ARG A 37 -14.57 22.83 8.01
CA ARG A 37 -15.99 23.24 8.02
C ARG A 37 -16.60 23.04 9.41
N ARG A 38 -16.79 24.14 10.13
CA ARG A 38 -17.42 24.15 11.46
C ARG A 38 -18.87 24.56 11.37
N LEU A 39 -19.77 23.74 11.90
CA LEU A 39 -21.16 24.09 12.08
C LEU A 39 -21.34 24.70 13.48
N LEU A 40 -22.06 25.81 13.56
CA LEU A 40 -22.44 26.47 14.80
C LEU A 40 -23.96 26.64 14.82
N ALA A 41 -24.62 26.18 15.87
CA ALA A 41 -26.02 26.47 16.12
C ALA A 41 -26.13 27.37 17.34
N LYS A 42 -26.66 28.58 17.17
CA LYS A 42 -26.86 29.55 18.24
C LYS A 42 -28.34 29.66 18.60
N ARG A 43 -28.66 29.62 19.90
CA ARG A 43 -30.01 29.80 20.40
C ARG A 43 -30.45 31.25 20.22
N ARG A 44 -31.68 31.44 19.71
CA ARG A 44 -32.37 32.73 19.60
C ARG A 44 -33.15 33.04 20.89
N GLU A 45 -33.65 34.28 20.99
CA GLU A 45 -34.48 34.73 22.10
C GLU A 45 -35.77 33.90 22.22
N ASP A 46 -36.41 33.59 21.10
CA ASP A 46 -37.60 32.72 20.98
C ASP A 46 -37.35 31.25 21.35
N GLY A 47 -36.09 30.87 21.59
CA GLY A 47 -35.67 29.52 21.94
C GLY A 47 -35.44 28.55 20.80
N SER A 48 -35.68 28.98 19.55
CA SER A 48 -35.24 28.26 18.36
C SER A 48 -33.71 28.36 18.20
N PHE A 49 -33.12 27.47 17.39
CA PHE A 49 -31.70 27.54 17.04
C PHE A 49 -31.51 27.97 15.58
N ARG A 50 -30.57 28.88 15.34
CA ARG A 50 -30.10 29.24 14.00
C ARG A 50 -28.74 28.59 13.73
N GLY A 51 -28.66 27.85 12.63
CA GLY A 51 -27.43 27.25 12.14
C GLY A 51 -26.59 28.23 11.32
N PHE A 52 -25.27 28.09 11.42
CA PHE A 52 -24.25 28.75 10.64
C PHE A 52 -23.22 27.72 10.20
N ALA A 53 -22.76 27.81 8.96
CA ALA A 53 -21.57 27.11 8.50
C ALA A 53 -20.42 28.12 8.45
N LEU A 54 -19.31 27.79 9.11
CA LEU A 54 -18.08 28.54 9.10
C LEU A 54 -17.06 27.72 8.32
N ASP A 55 -16.79 28.14 7.10
CA ASP A 55 -15.82 27.51 6.21
C ASP A 55 -14.49 28.24 6.34
N SER A 56 -13.47 27.54 6.84
CA SER A 56 -12.09 27.99 6.77
C SER A 56 -11.63 27.93 5.32
N ARG A 57 -10.97 28.98 4.83
CA ARG A 57 -10.22 28.87 3.58
C ARG A 57 -9.05 27.92 3.80
N LEU A 58 -9.09 26.80 3.10
CA LEU A 58 -8.04 25.79 3.14
C LEU A 58 -7.14 25.94 1.93
N THR A 59 -5.86 26.12 2.18
CA THR A 59 -4.84 26.17 1.13
C THR A 59 -4.10 24.84 1.09
N PRO A 60 -4.11 24.11 -0.03
CA PRO A 60 -3.26 22.96 -0.21
C PRO A 60 -1.80 23.40 -0.34
N MET A 61 -0.93 22.80 0.45
CA MET A 61 0.52 22.99 0.36
C MET A 61 1.21 21.63 0.46
N PRO A 62 2.21 21.35 -0.38
CA PRO A 62 3.00 20.15 -0.22
C PRO A 62 3.80 20.24 1.09
N GLN A 63 3.88 19.13 1.82
CA GLN A 63 4.77 18.96 2.95
C GLN A 63 5.84 17.94 2.57
N VAL A 64 7.10 18.37 2.61
CA VAL A 64 8.28 17.53 2.35
C VAL A 64 8.93 17.21 3.69
N LEU A 65 9.11 15.93 3.98
CA LEU A 65 9.79 15.45 5.19
C LEU A 65 10.93 14.53 4.78
N SER A 66 12.12 14.73 5.35
CA SER A 66 13.26 13.83 5.17
C SER A 66 13.94 13.55 6.50
N GLY A 67 14.50 12.36 6.66
CA GLY A 67 15.24 12.01 7.86
C GLY A 67 16.03 10.72 7.73
N THR A 68 16.76 10.41 8.79
CA THR A 68 17.49 9.16 8.96
C THR A 68 16.74 8.29 9.95
N ILE A 69 16.59 7.00 9.66
CA ILE A 69 15.99 6.03 10.57
C ILE A 69 16.96 5.76 11.70
N GLU A 70 16.57 6.08 12.94
CA GLU A 70 17.34 5.70 14.13
C GLU A 70 16.75 4.47 14.82
N THR A 71 15.42 4.47 15.00
CA THR A 71 14.70 3.39 15.67
C THR A 71 13.78 2.64 14.71
N SER A 72 12.87 3.36 14.06
CA SER A 72 11.97 2.83 13.03
C SER A 72 11.48 3.96 12.15
N LEU A 73 11.18 3.65 10.88
CA LEU A 73 10.57 4.60 9.95
C LEU A 73 9.33 5.28 10.57
N TYR A 74 8.48 4.51 11.25
CA TYR A 74 7.26 5.01 11.85
C TYR A 74 7.54 6.09 12.89
N ASN A 75 8.43 5.84 13.83
CA ASN A 75 8.75 6.82 14.87
C ASN A 75 9.35 8.09 14.29
N GLU A 76 10.33 7.95 13.38
CA GLU A 76 11.03 9.12 12.84
C GLU A 76 10.12 9.95 11.93
N ALA A 77 9.34 9.32 11.04
CA ALA A 77 8.39 10.04 10.20
C ALA A 77 7.29 10.75 11.02
N ARG A 78 6.79 10.12 12.10
CA ARG A 78 5.78 10.73 12.98
C ARG A 78 6.33 11.93 13.76
N LYS A 79 7.58 11.86 14.26
CA LYS A 79 8.26 13.00 14.88
C LYS A 79 8.40 14.19 13.93
N LEU A 80 8.67 13.91 12.65
CA LEU A 80 8.77 14.94 11.61
C LEU A 80 7.41 15.50 11.15
N GLY A 81 6.29 14.93 11.62
CA GLY A 81 4.95 15.46 11.37
C GLY A 81 4.12 14.72 10.33
N ALA A 82 4.60 13.57 9.83
CA ALA A 82 3.78 12.65 9.01
C ALA A 82 2.59 12.14 9.83
N GLY A 83 1.47 11.82 9.18
CA GLY A 83 0.37 11.09 9.80
C GLY A 83 0.56 9.57 9.67
N ASP A 84 -0.24 8.79 10.40
CA ASP A 84 -0.12 7.33 10.38
C ASP A 84 -0.35 6.76 8.96
N GLN A 85 -1.32 7.31 8.24
CA GLN A 85 -1.62 6.88 6.87
C GLN A 85 -0.45 7.12 5.90
N GLN A 86 0.23 8.27 5.99
CA GLN A 86 1.37 8.57 5.12
C GLN A 86 2.52 7.57 5.32
N VAL A 87 2.74 7.12 6.56
CA VAL A 87 3.77 6.12 6.84
C VAL A 87 3.37 4.73 6.31
N VAL A 88 2.10 4.37 6.45
CA VAL A 88 1.57 3.11 5.89
C VAL A 88 1.66 3.11 4.36
N ASP A 89 1.28 4.21 3.72
CA ASP A 89 1.35 4.35 2.27
C ASP A 89 2.81 4.26 1.80
N PHE A 90 3.74 4.91 2.50
CA PHE A 90 5.17 4.81 2.21
C PHE A 90 5.64 3.36 2.27
N ALA A 91 5.32 2.65 3.36
CA ALA A 91 5.69 1.25 3.48
C ALA A 91 5.10 0.39 2.36
N GLN A 92 3.86 0.68 1.92
CA GLN A 92 3.22 -0.02 0.80
C GLN A 92 3.92 0.23 -0.54
N VAL A 93 4.40 1.44 -0.82
CA VAL A 93 5.14 1.75 -2.05
C VAL A 93 6.37 0.84 -2.20
N PHE A 94 7.11 0.63 -1.10
CA PHE A 94 8.32 -0.19 -1.10
C PHE A 94 8.08 -1.67 -0.78
N ALA A 95 6.87 -2.08 -0.38
CA ALA A 95 6.58 -3.43 0.12
C ALA A 95 6.92 -4.58 -0.85
N TYR A 96 7.04 -4.29 -2.15
CA TYR A 96 7.44 -5.28 -3.15
C TYR A 96 8.96 -5.50 -3.22
N ASP A 97 9.72 -4.46 -2.89
CA ASP A 97 11.17 -4.43 -3.01
C ASP A 97 11.86 -4.62 -1.64
N VAL A 98 11.20 -4.26 -0.52
CA VAL A 98 11.76 -4.25 0.83
C VAL A 98 10.82 -4.90 1.85
N ASP A 99 11.34 -5.84 2.65
CA ASP A 99 10.72 -6.32 3.88
C ASP A 99 11.09 -5.38 5.05
N PHE A 100 10.23 -4.40 5.34
CA PHE A 100 10.48 -3.37 6.37
C PHE A 100 10.78 -3.92 7.78
N GLN A 101 10.39 -5.16 8.09
CA GLN A 101 10.70 -5.76 9.39
C GLN A 101 12.13 -6.30 9.48
N ARG A 102 12.79 -6.53 8.34
CA ARG A 102 14.07 -7.25 8.28
C ARG A 102 15.18 -6.50 7.58
N GLU A 103 14.82 -5.67 6.60
CA GLU A 103 15.75 -5.08 5.64
C GLU A 103 15.93 -3.57 5.84
N VAL A 104 15.14 -2.96 6.71
CA VAL A 104 15.31 -1.56 7.12
C VAL A 104 16.09 -1.49 8.42
N HIS A 105 17.13 -0.67 8.43
CA HIS A 105 18.09 -0.59 9.51
C HIS A 105 18.31 0.86 9.98
N PRO A 106 18.81 1.04 11.22
CA PRO A 106 19.32 2.32 11.65
C PRO A 106 20.41 2.84 10.70
N GLY A 107 20.28 4.09 10.26
CA GLY A 107 21.14 4.75 9.29
C GLY A 107 20.55 4.86 7.88
N ASP A 108 19.51 4.09 7.55
CA ASP A 108 18.80 4.25 6.27
C ASP A 108 18.10 5.62 6.23
N LYS A 109 18.13 6.31 5.09
CA LYS A 109 17.52 7.62 4.90
C LYS A 109 16.21 7.49 4.15
N PHE A 110 15.27 8.39 4.45
CA PHE A 110 13.97 8.40 3.79
C PHE A 110 13.49 9.83 3.51
N GLU A 111 12.61 9.94 2.52
CA GLU A 111 11.90 11.17 2.18
C GLU A 111 10.44 10.87 1.84
N LEU A 112 9.52 11.66 2.37
CA LEU A 112 8.10 11.62 2.04
C LEU A 112 7.66 13.01 1.59
N VAL A 113 6.87 13.07 0.53
CA VAL A 113 6.11 14.26 0.19
C VAL A 113 4.64 13.91 0.15
N PHE A 114 3.80 14.74 0.76
CA PHE A 114 2.34 14.60 0.75
C PHE A 114 1.67 15.96 0.84
N ASP A 115 0.43 16.05 0.39
CA ASP A 115 -0.33 17.31 0.49
C ASP A 115 -0.82 17.56 1.92
N VAL A 116 -0.82 18.81 2.35
CA VAL A 116 -1.52 19.24 3.56
C VAL A 116 -2.47 20.38 3.27
N LEU A 117 -3.66 20.34 3.85
CA LEU A 117 -4.57 21.47 3.88
C LEU A 117 -4.29 22.28 5.13
N ARG A 118 -3.92 23.55 4.95
CA ARG A 118 -3.72 24.50 6.04
C ARG A 118 -4.83 25.54 6.09
N ASP A 119 -5.22 25.93 7.29
CA ASP A 119 -6.12 27.08 7.49
C ASP A 119 -5.37 28.42 7.33
N GLU A 120 -6.12 29.53 7.42
CA GLU A 120 -5.58 30.90 7.35
C GLU A 120 -4.56 31.23 8.46
N ARG A 121 -4.51 30.42 9.53
CA ARG A 121 -3.57 30.57 10.64
C ARG A 121 -2.33 29.68 10.47
N GLY A 122 -2.26 28.93 9.38
CA GLY A 122 -1.18 27.99 9.07
C GLY A 122 -1.30 26.64 9.76
N ASN A 123 -2.40 26.36 10.49
CA ASN A 123 -2.59 25.07 11.15
C ASN A 123 -2.88 23.98 10.12
N VAL A 124 -2.28 22.80 10.30
CA VAL A 124 -2.58 21.63 9.46
C VAL A 124 -3.93 21.06 9.85
N ILE A 125 -4.90 21.16 8.96
CA ILE A 125 -6.28 20.69 9.14
C ILE A 125 -6.45 19.26 8.60
N LYS A 126 -5.81 18.96 7.46
CA LYS A 126 -5.86 17.63 6.85
C LYS A 126 -4.52 17.28 6.22
N ARG A 127 -4.15 16.00 6.26
CA ARG A 127 -3.05 15.42 5.47
C ARG A 127 -3.66 14.59 4.34
N GLY A 128 -3.16 14.78 3.13
CA GLY A 128 -3.58 14.10 1.91
C GLY A 128 -2.72 12.89 1.60
N ASP A 129 -2.81 12.45 0.35
CA ASP A 129 -2.11 11.25 -0.12
C ASP A 129 -0.60 11.49 -0.22
N LEU A 130 0.17 10.41 -0.10
CA LEU A 130 1.60 10.41 -0.38
C LEU A 130 1.84 10.67 -1.88
N ILE A 131 2.56 11.73 -2.22
CA ILE A 131 2.86 12.10 -3.61
C ILE A 131 4.26 11.68 -4.06
N TYR A 132 5.20 11.53 -3.13
CA TYR A 132 6.56 11.06 -3.40
C TYR A 132 7.10 10.27 -2.22
N ALA A 133 7.92 9.28 -2.52
CA ALA A 133 8.56 8.42 -1.54
C ALA A 133 9.98 8.08 -2.00
N ALA A 134 10.99 8.35 -1.18
CA ALA A 134 12.36 7.86 -1.40
C ALA A 134 12.87 7.10 -0.18
N LEU A 135 13.58 6.02 -0.44
CA LEU A 135 14.33 5.25 0.53
C LEU A 135 15.74 5.06 -0.01
N ASP A 136 16.71 5.54 0.75
CA ASP A 136 18.13 5.31 0.53
C ASP A 136 18.66 4.49 1.70
N GLY A 137 18.59 3.17 1.55
CA GLY A 137 18.95 2.23 2.59
C GLY A 137 19.84 1.10 2.06
N ARG A 138 20.37 0.29 2.97
CA ARG A 138 21.30 -0.79 2.62
C ARG A 138 20.69 -1.83 1.68
N ALA A 139 19.40 -2.10 1.83
CA ALA A 139 18.68 -3.05 1.00
C ALA A 139 18.38 -2.48 -0.40
N ILE A 140 18.08 -1.19 -0.48
CA ILE A 140 17.72 -0.53 -1.72
C ILE A 140 17.86 0.99 -1.65
N THR A 141 18.25 1.58 -2.79
CA THR A 141 18.16 3.03 -3.03
C THR A 141 17.18 3.25 -4.17
N LYS A 142 15.97 3.73 -3.86
CA LYS A 142 14.90 3.96 -4.84
C LYS A 142 14.00 5.12 -4.44
N SER A 143 13.44 5.77 -5.46
CA SER A 143 12.38 6.75 -5.32
C SER A 143 11.19 6.45 -6.23
N PHE A 144 10.03 6.92 -5.81
CA PHE A 144 8.78 6.75 -6.53
C PHE A 144 7.90 8.00 -6.47
N TYR A 145 7.27 8.30 -7.59
CA TYR A 145 6.38 9.42 -7.84
C TYR A 145 4.95 8.91 -8.02
N ARG A 146 3.98 9.46 -7.28
CA ARG A 146 2.56 9.14 -7.47
C ARG A 146 2.08 9.77 -8.78
N PHE A 147 1.48 8.95 -9.63
CA PHE A 147 0.94 9.38 -10.92
C PHE A 147 -0.35 8.65 -11.24
N THR A 148 -1.35 9.41 -11.68
CA THR A 148 -2.60 8.87 -12.22
C THR A 148 -2.49 8.85 -13.72
N THR A 149 -2.56 7.66 -14.29
CA THR A 149 -2.39 7.45 -15.72
C THR A 149 -3.63 7.92 -16.47
N PRO A 150 -3.52 8.85 -17.44
CA PRO A 150 -4.68 9.47 -18.08
C PRO A 150 -5.45 8.53 -19.03
N ASP A 151 -4.82 7.44 -19.46
CA ASP A 151 -5.41 6.43 -20.35
C ASP A 151 -6.33 5.44 -19.61
N GLU A 152 -5.98 5.05 -18.38
CA GLU A 152 -6.70 4.03 -17.61
C GLU A 152 -7.34 4.57 -16.31
N ASP A 153 -7.09 5.83 -15.96
CA ASP A 153 -7.47 6.46 -14.68
C ASP A 153 -6.98 5.65 -13.46
N VAL A 154 -5.80 5.04 -13.59
CA VAL A 154 -5.16 4.24 -12.54
C VAL A 154 -4.06 5.06 -11.89
N THR A 155 -4.18 5.25 -10.57
CA THR A 155 -3.14 5.83 -9.71
C THR A 155 -2.19 4.74 -9.23
N ASP A 156 -0.90 4.95 -9.47
CA ASP A 156 0.19 4.09 -9.00
C ASP A 156 1.44 4.94 -8.71
N TYR A 157 2.50 4.29 -8.26
CA TYR A 157 3.79 4.92 -7.96
C TYR A 157 4.83 4.46 -8.98
N PHE A 158 5.58 5.38 -9.56
CA PHE A 158 6.53 5.09 -10.63
C PHE A 158 7.90 5.66 -10.31
N GLN A 159 8.96 4.92 -10.66
CA GLN A 159 10.32 5.42 -10.65
C GLN A 159 10.50 6.53 -11.70
N ALA A 160 11.59 7.29 -11.61
CA ALA A 160 11.90 8.36 -12.56
C ALA A 160 11.95 7.90 -14.03
N ASN A 161 12.25 6.62 -14.27
CA ASN A 161 12.25 6.00 -15.61
C ASN A 161 10.87 5.48 -16.06
N GLY A 162 9.80 5.75 -15.30
CA GLY A 162 8.44 5.32 -15.59
C GLY A 162 8.14 3.86 -15.26
N GLU A 163 9.01 3.17 -14.52
CA GLU A 163 8.72 1.82 -14.04
C GLU A 163 7.90 1.84 -12.75
N SER A 164 6.76 1.15 -12.77
CA SER A 164 5.88 1.04 -11.59
C SER A 164 6.54 0.34 -10.38
N ALA A 165 6.25 0.85 -9.19
CA ALA A 165 6.54 0.27 -7.88
C ALA A 165 5.80 -1.06 -7.71
N THR A 166 4.56 -1.10 -8.20
CA THR A 166 3.72 -2.28 -8.24
C THR A 166 4.37 -3.33 -9.14
N LYS A 167 4.90 -4.39 -8.53
CA LYS A 167 5.45 -5.51 -9.29
C LYS A 167 4.32 -6.37 -9.83
N PHE A 168 4.60 -7.04 -10.93
CA PHE A 168 3.68 -7.96 -11.57
C PHE A 168 3.13 -9.05 -10.61
N LEU A 169 3.91 -9.45 -9.60
CA LEU A 169 3.46 -10.30 -8.49
C LEU A 169 3.95 -9.77 -7.12
N MET A 170 3.22 -10.06 -6.06
CA MET A 170 3.67 -9.94 -4.67
C MET A 170 4.56 -11.14 -4.35
N LYS A 171 5.72 -10.88 -3.72
CA LYS A 171 6.56 -11.97 -3.18
C LYS A 171 5.87 -12.65 -2.00
N THR A 172 5.23 -11.86 -1.14
CA THR A 172 4.60 -12.32 0.10
C THR A 172 3.11 -11.96 0.08
N PRO A 173 2.22 -12.84 -0.41
CA PRO A 173 0.78 -12.57 -0.53
C PRO A 173 0.01 -12.78 0.80
N ILE A 174 0.62 -12.41 1.92
CA ILE A 174 0.09 -12.58 3.28
C ILE A 174 0.78 -11.60 4.25
N ASN A 175 0.02 -11.00 5.15
CA ASN A 175 0.56 -10.08 6.17
C ASN A 175 0.83 -10.81 7.49
N GLY A 176 1.88 -10.39 8.21
CA GLY A 176 2.17 -10.89 9.57
C GLY A 176 2.57 -12.36 9.64
N ALA A 177 3.08 -12.93 8.55
CA ALA A 177 3.47 -14.34 8.49
C ALA A 177 5.00 -14.51 8.57
N ARG A 178 5.46 -15.57 9.23
CA ARG A 178 6.89 -15.93 9.27
C ARG A 178 7.19 -16.94 8.17
N LEU A 179 8.33 -16.79 7.50
CA LEU A 179 8.85 -17.81 6.59
C LEU A 179 9.20 -19.06 7.41
N SER A 180 8.44 -20.15 7.21
CA SER A 180 8.65 -21.41 7.93
C SER A 180 9.41 -22.44 7.09
N SER A 181 9.26 -22.40 5.76
CA SER A 181 10.02 -23.27 4.85
C SER A 181 10.27 -22.61 3.51
N SER A 182 11.52 -22.68 3.05
CA SER A 182 11.93 -22.15 1.74
C SER A 182 11.69 -23.14 0.60
N PHE A 183 11.62 -22.63 -0.62
CA PHE A 183 11.68 -23.43 -1.84
C PHE A 183 13.00 -24.22 -1.94
N GLY A 184 12.96 -25.49 -2.37
CA GLY A 184 14.16 -26.30 -2.62
C GLY A 184 14.05 -27.78 -2.22
N ARG A 185 15.11 -28.55 -2.47
CA ARG A 185 15.17 -29.97 -2.07
C ARG A 185 15.32 -30.05 -0.55
N ARG A 186 14.39 -30.73 0.12
CA ARG A 186 14.47 -30.98 1.57
C ARG A 186 13.91 -32.35 1.91
N ARG A 187 14.34 -32.89 3.06
CA ARG A 187 13.77 -34.13 3.60
C ARG A 187 12.30 -33.87 3.97
N HIS A 188 11.39 -34.66 3.40
CA HIS A 188 9.96 -34.48 3.59
C HIS A 188 9.57 -34.99 4.99
N PRO A 189 8.93 -34.16 5.85
CA PRO A 189 8.74 -34.49 7.26
C PRO A 189 7.81 -35.69 7.49
N ILE A 190 6.92 -35.99 6.54
CA ILE A 190 5.96 -37.09 6.66
C ILE A 190 6.48 -38.40 6.02
N SER A 191 7.28 -38.30 4.96
CA SER A 191 7.68 -39.48 4.16
C SER A 191 9.17 -39.80 4.24
N GLY A 192 9.99 -39.00 4.92
CA GLY A 192 11.41 -39.28 5.18
C GLY A 192 12.37 -39.10 3.99
N TYR A 193 11.88 -39.02 2.74
CA TYR A 193 12.69 -38.84 1.53
C TYR A 193 12.95 -37.37 1.17
N THR A 194 14.06 -37.08 0.50
CA THR A 194 14.35 -35.76 -0.08
C THR A 194 13.40 -35.46 -1.23
N ARG A 195 12.47 -34.53 -1.03
CA ARG A 195 11.50 -34.07 -2.03
C ARG A 195 11.73 -32.59 -2.33
N LEU A 196 11.48 -32.20 -3.59
CA LEU A 196 11.44 -30.78 -3.95
C LEU A 196 10.21 -30.14 -3.31
N HIS A 197 10.45 -29.17 -2.43
CA HIS A 197 9.45 -28.25 -1.97
C HIS A 197 9.25 -27.18 -3.06
N LYS A 198 8.10 -27.25 -3.75
CA LYS A 198 7.80 -26.47 -4.96
C LYS A 198 7.36 -25.03 -4.68
N GLY A 199 7.26 -24.66 -3.41
CA GLY A 199 6.79 -23.36 -2.97
C GLY A 199 7.53 -22.89 -1.72
N THR A 200 6.98 -21.83 -1.14
CA THR A 200 7.43 -21.19 0.09
C THR A 200 6.30 -21.29 1.12
N ASP A 201 6.62 -21.72 2.33
CA ASP A 201 5.65 -21.84 3.43
C ASP A 201 5.73 -20.62 4.34
N PHE A 202 4.59 -19.99 4.55
CA PHE A 202 4.41 -18.86 5.47
C PHE A 202 3.52 -19.29 6.63
N ALA A 203 4.10 -19.47 7.82
CA ALA A 203 3.33 -19.80 9.01
C ALA A 203 2.59 -18.55 9.52
N ALA A 204 1.29 -18.70 9.71
CA ALA A 204 0.38 -17.68 10.19
C ALA A 204 -0.84 -18.35 10.86
N PRO A 205 -1.55 -17.67 11.79
CA PRO A 205 -2.76 -18.21 12.41
C PRO A 205 -3.84 -18.59 11.38
N THR A 206 -4.63 -19.61 11.70
CA THR A 206 -5.83 -19.96 10.91
C THR A 206 -6.73 -18.73 10.80
N GLY A 207 -7.21 -18.45 9.58
CA GLY A 207 -8.07 -17.30 9.33
C GLY A 207 -7.33 -16.04 8.89
N THR A 208 -5.99 -16.00 8.89
CA THR A 208 -5.24 -14.88 8.31
C THR A 208 -5.59 -14.72 6.82
N PRO A 209 -5.94 -13.51 6.34
CA PRO A 209 -6.23 -13.28 4.92
C PRO A 209 -5.06 -13.62 4.00
N VAL A 210 -5.36 -14.26 2.87
CA VAL A 210 -4.43 -14.54 1.79
C VAL A 210 -4.85 -13.77 0.55
N TYR A 211 -3.91 -13.09 -0.08
CA TYR A 211 -4.17 -12.15 -1.17
C TYR A 211 -3.77 -12.73 -2.54
N ALA A 212 -4.43 -12.29 -3.60
CA ALA A 212 -3.97 -12.52 -4.96
C ALA A 212 -2.63 -11.79 -5.15
N ALA A 213 -1.60 -12.54 -5.49
CA ALA A 213 -0.26 -11.99 -5.65
C ALA A 213 -0.17 -11.09 -6.88
N GLY A 214 -1.05 -11.20 -7.86
CA GLY A 214 -1.08 -10.31 -9.01
C GLY A 214 -2.43 -10.34 -9.72
N HIS A 215 -2.63 -9.41 -10.64
CA HIS A 215 -3.80 -9.39 -11.50
C HIS A 215 -3.87 -10.68 -12.32
N GLY A 216 -5.06 -11.27 -12.42
CA GLY A 216 -5.20 -12.53 -13.14
C GLY A 216 -6.60 -13.08 -13.15
N THR A 217 -6.70 -14.32 -13.63
CA THR A 217 -7.94 -15.10 -13.65
C THR A 217 -7.74 -16.36 -12.84
N ILE A 218 -8.68 -16.66 -11.94
CA ILE A 218 -8.67 -17.89 -11.15
C ILE A 218 -8.88 -19.07 -12.10
N GLU A 219 -7.87 -19.93 -12.25
CA GLU A 219 -8.00 -21.19 -13.00
C GLU A 219 -8.71 -22.25 -12.15
N ARG A 220 -8.44 -22.27 -10.84
CA ARG A 220 -9.00 -23.24 -9.91
C ARG A 220 -9.25 -22.59 -8.55
N ALA A 221 -10.37 -22.93 -7.94
CA ALA A 221 -10.69 -22.67 -6.54
C ALA A 221 -11.50 -23.87 -6.04
N SER A 222 -10.80 -24.93 -5.61
CA SER A 222 -11.39 -26.20 -5.21
C SER A 222 -10.40 -27.01 -4.37
N ARG A 223 -10.87 -28.06 -3.70
CA ARG A 223 -9.96 -28.99 -3.01
C ARG A 223 -9.07 -29.70 -4.05
N TYR A 224 -7.78 -29.89 -3.73
CA TYR A 224 -6.79 -30.44 -4.66
C TYR A 224 -5.79 -31.38 -3.97
N GLY A 225 -6.27 -32.57 -3.58
CA GLY A 225 -5.45 -33.61 -2.96
C GLY A 225 -4.69 -33.11 -1.74
N GLY A 226 -3.38 -33.37 -1.70
CA GLY A 226 -2.50 -32.96 -0.59
C GLY A 226 -2.41 -31.46 -0.35
N TYR A 227 -2.75 -30.62 -1.33
CA TYR A 227 -2.79 -29.16 -1.14
C TYR A 227 -4.02 -28.69 -0.35
N GLY A 228 -4.99 -29.57 -0.07
CA GLY A 228 -6.21 -29.17 0.63
C GLY A 228 -7.05 -28.21 -0.21
N ASN A 229 -7.64 -27.18 0.43
CA ASN A 229 -8.34 -26.13 -0.30
C ASN A 229 -7.31 -25.27 -1.04
N TYR A 230 -7.50 -25.15 -2.35
CA TYR A 230 -6.47 -24.68 -3.25
C TYR A 230 -7.01 -23.66 -4.24
N VAL A 231 -6.26 -22.57 -4.40
CA VAL A 231 -6.51 -21.56 -5.43
C VAL A 231 -5.31 -21.51 -6.37
N ARG A 232 -5.55 -21.50 -7.69
CA ARG A 232 -4.53 -21.22 -8.71
C ARG A 232 -4.99 -20.07 -9.59
N ILE A 233 -4.12 -19.08 -9.75
CA ILE A 233 -4.37 -17.90 -10.56
C ILE A 233 -3.42 -17.93 -11.76
N ARG A 234 -3.97 -17.71 -12.96
CA ARG A 234 -3.19 -17.44 -14.16
C ARG A 234 -3.04 -15.94 -14.33
N HIS A 235 -1.81 -15.52 -14.54
CA HIS A 235 -1.44 -14.15 -14.84
C HIS A 235 -0.98 -14.05 -16.30
N ALA A 236 -0.72 -12.82 -16.76
CA ALA A 236 -0.08 -12.59 -18.06
C ALA A 236 1.35 -13.18 -18.12
N LYS A 237 1.97 -13.15 -19.32
CA LYS A 237 3.39 -13.50 -19.55
C LYS A 237 3.78 -14.92 -19.06
N GLY A 238 2.83 -15.85 -19.07
CA GLY A 238 3.08 -17.26 -18.71
C GLY A 238 3.23 -17.55 -17.21
N TYR A 239 2.93 -16.57 -16.35
CA TYR A 239 3.02 -16.74 -14.89
C TYR A 239 1.75 -17.36 -14.30
N LYS A 240 1.93 -18.21 -13.28
CA LYS A 240 0.83 -18.67 -12.42
C LYS A 240 1.24 -18.64 -10.96
N THR A 241 0.28 -18.42 -10.09
CA THR A 241 0.48 -18.54 -8.64
C THR A 241 -0.48 -19.54 -8.05
N ALA A 242 -0.07 -20.20 -6.98
CA ALA A 242 -0.86 -21.19 -6.28
C ALA A 242 -0.81 -20.99 -4.77
N TYR A 243 -1.95 -21.23 -4.13
CA TYR A 243 -2.21 -20.99 -2.72
C TYR A 243 -2.89 -22.23 -2.15
N ALA A 244 -2.26 -22.86 -1.17
CA ALA A 244 -2.70 -24.12 -0.61
C ALA A 244 -2.92 -24.07 0.91
N HIS A 245 -3.49 -25.16 1.42
CA HIS A 245 -3.84 -25.39 2.82
C HIS A 245 -4.87 -24.41 3.38
N LEU A 246 -5.63 -23.73 2.53
CA LEU A 246 -6.59 -22.70 2.94
C LEU A 246 -7.67 -23.30 3.86
N SER A 247 -8.14 -22.54 4.85
CA SER A 247 -9.30 -22.94 5.67
C SER A 247 -10.60 -22.78 4.88
N ARG A 248 -10.72 -21.67 4.16
CA ARG A 248 -11.87 -21.34 3.29
C ARG A 248 -11.45 -20.39 2.17
N TYR A 249 -12.27 -20.32 1.12
CA TYR A 249 -12.11 -19.36 0.02
C TYR A 249 -12.65 -17.98 0.39
N GLY A 250 -12.14 -16.94 -0.26
CA GLY A 250 -12.68 -15.58 -0.17
C GLY A 250 -14.08 -15.49 -0.79
N ARG A 251 -14.80 -14.40 -0.49
CA ARG A 251 -16.18 -14.23 -0.95
C ARG A 251 -16.25 -14.19 -2.48
N GLY A 252 -16.97 -15.14 -3.07
CA GLY A 252 -17.19 -15.26 -4.50
C GLY A 252 -15.96 -15.69 -5.31
N ILE A 253 -14.92 -16.20 -4.65
CA ILE A 253 -13.73 -16.77 -5.30
C ILE A 253 -14.13 -18.11 -5.92
N LYS A 254 -14.08 -18.19 -7.25
CA LYS A 254 -14.41 -19.38 -8.06
C LYS A 254 -13.62 -19.36 -9.36
N SER A 255 -13.49 -20.53 -10.01
CA SER A 255 -12.85 -20.62 -11.33
C SER A 255 -13.51 -19.66 -12.34
N GLY A 256 -12.69 -19.05 -13.20
CA GLY A 256 -13.10 -18.07 -14.21
C GLY A 256 -13.19 -16.63 -13.70
N ARG A 257 -13.19 -16.39 -12.38
CA ARG A 257 -13.25 -15.02 -11.83
C ARG A 257 -11.93 -14.27 -12.07
N ARG A 258 -12.04 -13.01 -12.52
CA ARG A 258 -10.93 -12.06 -12.53
C ARG A 258 -10.69 -11.51 -11.12
N VAL A 259 -9.42 -11.38 -10.77
CA VAL A 259 -8.96 -10.81 -9.49
C VAL A 259 -7.88 -9.78 -9.76
N ARG A 260 -7.86 -8.74 -8.93
CA ARG A 260 -6.78 -7.76 -8.87
C ARG A 260 -5.74 -8.21 -7.86
N GLN A 261 -4.51 -7.75 -8.03
CA GLN A 261 -3.49 -7.90 -7.00
C GLN A 261 -4.00 -7.31 -5.68
N GLY A 262 -3.76 -8.01 -4.57
CA GLY A 262 -4.27 -7.60 -3.25
C GLY A 262 -5.70 -8.04 -2.93
N ASP A 263 -6.47 -8.57 -3.88
CA ASP A 263 -7.80 -9.13 -3.58
C ASP A 263 -7.69 -10.31 -2.60
N ILE A 264 -8.57 -10.39 -1.59
CA ILE A 264 -8.63 -11.55 -0.70
C ILE A 264 -9.17 -12.76 -1.46
N ILE A 265 -8.32 -13.79 -1.62
CA ILE A 265 -8.67 -15.03 -2.33
C ILE A 265 -9.01 -16.18 -1.39
N GLY A 266 -8.62 -16.08 -0.12
CA GLY A 266 -8.84 -17.12 0.86
C GLY A 266 -8.25 -16.75 2.21
N TYR A 267 -8.26 -17.72 3.11
CA TYR A 267 -7.75 -17.55 4.46
C TYR A 267 -6.90 -18.75 4.84
N VAL A 268 -5.82 -18.50 5.58
CA VAL A 268 -4.91 -19.54 6.08
C VAL A 268 -5.67 -20.62 6.83
N GLY A 269 -5.21 -21.86 6.69
CA GLY A 269 -5.70 -23.01 7.42
C GLY A 269 -4.64 -24.09 7.49
N SER A 270 -5.09 -25.34 7.66
CA SER A 270 -4.24 -26.52 7.68
C SER A 270 -4.92 -27.69 6.97
N THR A 271 -5.59 -27.42 5.84
CA THR A 271 -6.30 -28.46 5.07
C THR A 271 -5.35 -29.28 4.20
N GLY A 272 -5.69 -30.53 3.90
CA GLY A 272 -4.81 -31.41 3.12
C GLY A 272 -3.64 -31.96 3.95
N ALA A 273 -2.51 -32.21 3.29
CA ALA A 273 -1.30 -32.71 3.94
C ALA A 273 -0.51 -31.54 4.55
N SER A 274 -0.88 -31.15 5.77
CA SER A 274 -0.29 -30.03 6.50
C SER A 274 -0.05 -30.42 7.96
N THR A 275 1.08 -29.99 8.53
CA THR A 275 1.43 -30.25 9.94
C THR A 275 0.92 -29.16 10.90
N GLY A 276 0.46 -28.03 10.37
CA GLY A 276 -0.08 -26.92 11.17
C GLY A 276 -0.47 -25.72 10.31
N PRO A 277 -1.08 -24.67 10.88
CA PRO A 277 -1.55 -23.52 10.11
C PRO A 277 -0.44 -22.78 9.35
N HIS A 278 -0.51 -22.78 8.02
CA HIS A 278 0.39 -22.05 7.15
C HIS A 278 -0.22 -21.85 5.75
N LEU A 279 0.33 -20.88 5.00
CA LEU A 279 0.13 -20.75 3.56
C LEU A 279 1.30 -21.41 2.84
N HIS A 280 1.00 -22.38 1.97
CA HIS A 280 1.96 -22.87 0.99
C HIS A 280 1.74 -22.11 -0.33
N TYR A 281 2.74 -21.30 -0.73
CA TYR A 281 2.70 -20.41 -1.88
C TYR A 281 3.67 -20.86 -2.96
N GLU A 282 3.18 -21.09 -4.18
CA GLU A 282 4.01 -21.46 -5.33
C GLU A 282 3.90 -20.40 -6.43
N VAL A 283 5.01 -20.15 -7.12
CA VAL A 283 5.06 -19.35 -8.34
C VAL A 283 5.54 -20.24 -9.48
N TYR A 284 4.86 -20.18 -10.62
CA TYR A 284 5.20 -20.90 -11.83
C TYR A 284 5.50 -19.91 -12.95
N VAL A 285 6.55 -20.17 -13.72
CA VAL A 285 6.88 -19.46 -14.95
C VAL A 285 6.93 -20.47 -16.08
N ASN A 286 6.09 -20.29 -17.10
CA ASN A 286 6.00 -21.20 -18.25
C ASN A 286 5.83 -22.68 -17.83
N GLY A 287 5.03 -22.90 -16.79
CA GLY A 287 4.73 -24.23 -16.24
C GLY A 287 5.75 -24.82 -15.26
N LYS A 288 6.89 -24.17 -15.03
CA LYS A 288 7.92 -24.65 -14.08
C LYS A 288 7.82 -23.90 -12.74
N PRO A 289 7.84 -24.59 -11.59
CA PRO A 289 7.86 -23.94 -10.29
C PRO A 289 9.21 -23.24 -10.06
N VAL A 290 9.18 -22.02 -9.53
CA VAL A 290 10.37 -21.20 -9.27
C VAL A 290 10.37 -20.68 -7.83
N ASN A 291 11.54 -20.31 -7.32
CA ASN A 291 11.65 -19.71 -6.00
C ASN A 291 11.12 -18.27 -6.02
N ALA A 292 9.92 -18.06 -5.45
CA ALA A 292 9.27 -16.76 -5.36
C ALA A 292 10.14 -15.69 -4.68
N MET A 293 10.95 -16.08 -3.70
CA MET A 293 11.78 -15.14 -2.91
C MET A 293 13.00 -14.62 -3.68
N ARG A 294 13.45 -15.35 -4.71
CA ARG A 294 14.61 -14.98 -5.55
C ARG A 294 14.22 -14.51 -6.95
N LEU A 295 12.92 -14.49 -7.25
CA LEU A 295 12.42 -14.15 -8.56
C LEU A 295 12.52 -12.63 -8.78
N LYS A 296 13.26 -12.23 -9.81
CA LYS A 296 13.23 -10.86 -10.33
C LYS A 296 11.93 -10.66 -11.10
N LEU A 297 10.91 -10.15 -10.43
CA LEU A 297 9.60 -9.93 -11.00
C LEU A 297 9.63 -8.70 -11.92
N PRO A 298 9.07 -8.78 -13.14
CA PRO A 298 8.94 -7.61 -13.99
C PRO A 298 8.10 -6.55 -13.27
N THR A 299 8.47 -5.29 -13.45
CA THR A 299 7.64 -4.14 -13.06
C THR A 299 6.30 -4.23 -13.79
N GLY A 300 5.21 -3.87 -13.12
CA GLY A 300 3.85 -4.08 -13.64
C GLY A 300 3.64 -3.31 -14.94
N ARG A 301 3.62 -1.98 -14.83
CA ARG A 301 3.51 -1.05 -15.95
C ARG A 301 4.83 -0.31 -16.17
N LYS A 302 5.18 -0.10 -17.44
CA LYS A 302 6.31 0.73 -17.88
C LYS A 302 5.78 1.85 -18.73
N LEU A 303 5.75 3.07 -18.18
CA LEU A 303 5.24 4.24 -18.89
C LEU A 303 6.05 4.54 -20.15
N ALA A 304 7.35 4.21 -20.16
CA ALA A 304 8.20 4.33 -21.35
C ALA A 304 7.72 3.54 -22.58
N MET A 305 6.79 2.57 -22.42
CA MET A 305 6.16 1.87 -23.56
C MET A 305 4.97 2.64 -24.17
N ALA A 306 4.56 3.75 -23.55
CA ALA A 306 3.50 4.65 -24.00
C ALA A 306 4.02 6.10 -23.94
N PRO A 307 4.72 6.58 -24.99
CA PRO A 307 5.44 7.86 -24.97
C PRO A 307 4.60 9.05 -24.51
N GLU A 308 3.36 9.17 -24.99
CA GLU A 308 2.44 10.26 -24.61
C GLU A 308 2.14 10.28 -23.11
N VAL A 309 1.94 9.10 -22.51
CA VAL A 309 1.71 8.98 -21.06
C VAL A 309 3.00 9.28 -20.30
N PHE A 310 4.16 8.86 -20.83
CA PHE A 310 5.45 9.14 -20.21
C PHE A 310 5.79 10.63 -20.20
N ASP A 311 5.43 11.39 -21.24
CA ASP A 311 5.65 12.84 -21.27
C ASP A 311 4.82 13.57 -20.23
N VAL A 312 3.55 13.19 -20.05
CA VAL A 312 2.72 13.74 -18.96
C VAL A 312 3.27 13.35 -17.59
N PHE A 313 3.76 12.12 -17.45
CA PHE A 313 4.44 11.68 -16.23
C PHE A 313 5.69 12.52 -15.93
N ARG A 314 6.49 12.86 -16.93
CA ARG A 314 7.68 13.70 -16.76
C ARG A 314 7.31 15.09 -16.25
N LEU A 315 6.26 15.71 -16.77
CA LEU A 315 5.77 17.00 -16.26
C LEU A 315 5.39 16.88 -14.78
N ARG A 316 4.64 15.83 -14.42
CA ARG A 316 4.26 15.60 -13.02
C ARG A 316 5.46 15.34 -12.11
N ARG A 317 6.46 14.61 -12.60
CA ARG A 317 7.71 14.36 -11.89
C ARG A 317 8.45 15.66 -11.63
N ASP A 318 8.61 16.49 -12.66
CA ASP A 318 9.33 17.78 -12.57
C ASP A 318 8.60 18.75 -11.62
N GLU A 319 7.26 18.76 -11.59
CA GLU A 319 6.49 19.47 -10.57
C GLU A 319 6.81 19.01 -9.14
N ILE A 320 6.84 17.69 -8.91
CA ILE A 320 7.15 17.11 -7.61
C ILE A 320 8.59 17.45 -7.20
N ASP A 321 9.54 17.34 -8.12
CA ASP A 321 10.94 17.70 -7.86
C ASP A 321 11.11 19.18 -7.55
N ALA A 322 10.34 20.07 -8.19
CA ALA A 322 10.31 21.49 -7.84
C ALA A 322 9.76 21.73 -6.43
N MET A 323 8.72 21.00 -6.00
CA MET A 323 8.21 21.06 -4.62
C MET A 323 9.26 20.64 -3.60
N ARG A 324 10.03 19.59 -3.91
CA ARG A 324 11.12 19.07 -3.06
C ARG A 324 12.26 20.08 -2.95
N ALA A 325 12.70 20.63 -4.07
CA ALA A 325 13.76 21.64 -4.12
C ALA A 325 13.38 22.91 -3.34
N ALA A 326 12.12 23.36 -3.45
CA ALA A 326 11.63 24.53 -2.71
C ALA A 326 11.65 24.34 -1.18
N ALA A 327 11.63 23.10 -0.69
CA ALA A 327 11.72 22.78 0.73
C ALA A 327 13.17 22.68 1.26
N GLY A 328 14.18 22.84 0.38
CA GLY A 328 15.60 22.80 0.77
C GLY A 328 16.13 21.40 1.11
N ILE A 329 15.47 20.33 0.64
CA ILE A 329 15.88 18.94 0.86
C ILE A 329 16.67 18.46 -0.36
N ASP A 330 17.93 18.06 -0.14
CA ASP A 330 18.88 17.60 -1.17
C ASP A 330 19.14 16.08 -1.04
N LEU A 331 18.07 15.29 -1.10
CA LEU A 331 18.17 13.89 -1.47
C LEU A 331 17.95 13.85 -2.98
N ALA A 332 19.02 13.71 -3.76
CA ALA A 332 18.89 13.47 -5.18
C ALA A 332 17.92 12.27 -5.38
N PRO A 333 16.89 12.37 -6.24
CA PRO A 333 16.12 11.19 -6.61
C PRO A 333 17.12 10.13 -7.08
N ALA A 334 16.95 8.87 -6.66
CA ALA A 334 17.93 7.82 -6.93
C ALA A 334 18.31 7.81 -8.42
N GLU A 335 19.49 8.37 -8.72
CA GLU A 335 19.98 8.47 -10.09
C GLU A 335 20.45 7.10 -10.56
N LEU A 336 20.28 6.86 -11.86
CA LEU A 336 20.73 5.67 -12.54
C LEU A 336 22.25 5.48 -12.35
N VAL A 337 22.65 4.38 -11.71
CA VAL A 337 23.84 3.68 -12.20
C VAL A 337 23.43 3.05 -13.52
N VAL A 338 23.65 3.75 -14.62
CA VAL A 338 23.63 3.13 -15.95
C VAL A 338 24.77 2.13 -15.94
N ALA A 339 24.45 0.84 -15.79
CA ALA A 339 25.44 -0.20 -16.04
C ALA A 339 25.86 -0.08 -17.50
N GLU A 340 27.10 0.32 -17.75
CA GLU A 340 27.72 0.22 -19.07
C GLU A 340 27.47 -1.19 -19.62
N ALA A 341 27.00 -1.26 -20.86
CA ALA A 341 26.92 -2.52 -21.57
C ALA A 341 28.33 -3.13 -21.61
N PRO A 342 28.50 -4.43 -21.30
CA PRO A 342 29.80 -5.07 -21.45
C PRO A 342 30.25 -4.90 -22.91
N PRO A 343 31.55 -4.62 -23.15
CA PRO A 343 32.06 -4.47 -24.50
C PRO A 343 31.76 -5.74 -25.31
N PRO A 344 31.51 -5.62 -26.63
CA PRO A 344 31.31 -6.79 -27.47
C PRO A 344 32.52 -7.71 -27.33
N ALA A 345 32.25 -8.99 -27.09
CA ALA A 345 33.29 -10.01 -26.97
C ALA A 345 34.12 -10.09 -28.27
N PRO A 346 35.44 -10.40 -28.17
CA PRO A 346 36.36 -10.42 -29.29
C PRO A 346 36.01 -11.47 -30.36
#